data_AF-A0A5Q3HCR0-F1
#
_entry.id   AF-A0A5Q3HCR0-F1
#
_cell.length_a   1.000
_cell.length_b   1.000
_cell.length_c   1.000
_cell.angle_alpha   90.00
_cell.angle_beta   90.00
_cell.angle_gamma   90.00
#
_symmetry.space_group_name_H-M   'P 1'
#
loop_
_entity.id
_entity.type
_entity.pdbx_description
1 polymer ?
#
loop_
_entity_poly.entity_id
_entity_poly.type
_entity_poly.pdbx_seq_one_letter_code
_entity_poly.pdbx_strand_id
1 'polypeptide(L)'
;MDTTLDQLNGFPDIGALRPALLSVCSRFGSIARLDILAAGHAGKRQALCFLRMDSAEQEQQLISELGVGRFGGDLVVIVDLHSQEAASNAGIAARAA
;
A
#
# COMPACT_ATOMS: atom_id res chain seq x y z
N MET A 1 11.90 -13.83 -5.02
CA MET A 1 11.22 -13.88 -3.70
C MET A 1 10.33 -12.66 -3.65
N ASP A 2 9.21 -12.76 -4.35
CA ASP A 2 8.26 -11.67 -4.54
C ASP A 2 7.54 -11.45 -3.21
N THR A 3 7.97 -10.42 -2.48
CA THR A 3 7.43 -10.09 -1.17
C THR A 3 5.93 -9.84 -1.33
N THR A 4 5.08 -10.37 -0.45
CA THR A 4 3.61 -10.26 -0.59
C THR A 4 3.11 -8.80 -0.64
N LEU A 5 3.94 -7.85 -0.20
CA LEU A 5 3.71 -6.41 -0.34
C LEU A 5 3.86 -5.89 -1.77
N ASP A 6 4.70 -6.51 -2.59
CA ASP A 6 4.94 -6.07 -3.97
C ASP A 6 3.67 -6.20 -4.83
N GLN A 7 2.83 -7.18 -4.50
CA GLN A 7 1.50 -7.37 -5.11
C GLN A 7 0.52 -6.25 -4.77
N LEU A 8 0.81 -5.41 -3.77
CA LEU A 8 0.00 -4.26 -3.38
C LEU A 8 0.43 -2.98 -4.11
N ASN A 9 1.50 -3.02 -4.90
CA ASN A 9 1.92 -1.89 -5.73
C ASN A 9 1.07 -1.77 -7.01
N GLY A 10 0.87 -0.54 -7.46
CA GLY A 10 0.17 -0.26 -8.72
C GLY A 10 -1.36 -0.25 -8.62
N PHE A 11 -1.92 -0.34 -7.41
CA PHE A 11 -3.34 -0.10 -7.21
C PHE A 11 -3.72 1.33 -7.60
N PRO A 12 -4.90 1.53 -8.23
CA PRO A 12 -5.31 2.83 -8.72
C PRO A 12 -5.61 3.81 -7.58
N ASP A 13 -6.19 3.30 -6.48
CA ASP A 13 -6.69 4.11 -5.37
C ASP A 13 -6.73 3.32 -4.05
N ILE A 14 -6.84 4.07 -2.95
CA ILE A 14 -6.97 3.53 -1.57
C ILE A 14 -8.12 2.53 -1.46
N GLY A 15 -9.23 2.78 -2.16
CA GLY A 15 -10.43 1.94 -2.11
C GLY A 15 -10.17 0.51 -2.60
N ALA A 16 -9.28 0.33 -3.57
CA ALA A 16 -8.91 -0.98 -4.09
C ALA A 16 -7.75 -1.60 -3.30
N LEU A 17 -6.85 -0.76 -2.74
CA LEU A 17 -5.77 -1.20 -1.87
C LEU A 17 -6.28 -1.80 -0.55
N ARG A 18 -7.28 -1.17 0.08
CA ARG A 18 -7.81 -1.57 1.39
C ARG A 18 -8.23 -3.06 1.45
N PRO A 19 -9.09 -3.58 0.57
CA PRO A 19 -9.48 -4.99 0.61
C PRO A 19 -8.32 -5.95 0.33
N ALA A 20 -7.37 -5.57 -0.54
CA ALA A 20 -6.18 -6.38 -0.81
C ALA A 20 -5.29 -6.48 0.44
N LEU A 21 -5.08 -5.37 1.13
CA LEU A 21 -4.29 -5.31 2.36
C LEU A 21 -4.95 -6.12 3.49
N LEU A 22 -6.27 -6.02 3.63
CA LEU A 22 -7.07 -6.86 4.54
C LEU A 22 -6.90 -8.35 4.23
N SER A 23 -6.98 -8.73 2.96
CA SER A 23 -6.81 -10.13 2.54
C SER A 23 -5.41 -10.64 2.86
N VAL A 24 -4.36 -9.86 2.60
CA VAL A 24 -2.98 -10.26 2.94
C VAL A 24 -2.78 -10.34 4.45
N CYS A 25 -3.37 -9.44 5.23
CA CYS A 25 -3.25 -9.43 6.68
C CYS A 25 -4.07 -10.54 7.35
N SER A 26 -5.19 -10.93 6.77
CA SER A 26 -6.08 -11.97 7.33
C SER A 26 -5.42 -13.35 7.50
N ARG A 27 -4.32 -13.63 6.79
CA ARG A 27 -3.54 -14.87 6.96
C ARG A 27 -2.76 -14.92 8.27
N PHE A 28 -2.47 -13.75 8.86
CA PHE A 28 -1.73 -13.64 10.12
C PHE A 28 -2.66 -13.47 11.31
N GLY A 29 -3.86 -12.91 11.09
CA GLY A 29 -4.81 -12.69 12.16
C GLY A 29 -5.85 -11.64 11.82
N SER A 30 -6.47 -11.10 12.87
CA SER A 30 -7.48 -10.05 12.74
C SER A 30 -6.83 -8.69 12.91
N ILE A 31 -7.22 -7.76 12.02
CA ILE A 31 -6.75 -6.38 12.08
C ILE A 31 -7.65 -5.62 13.07
N ALA A 32 -7.08 -5.14 14.16
CA ALA A 32 -7.76 -4.28 15.12
C ALA A 32 -7.97 -2.87 14.58
N ARG A 33 -7.00 -2.37 13.79
CA ARG A 33 -7.06 -1.03 13.19
C ARG A 33 -6.34 -0.98 11.85
N LEU A 34 -6.97 -0.34 10.87
CA LEU A 34 -6.38 -0.05 9.56
C LEU A 34 -6.72 1.37 9.16
N ASP A 35 -5.69 2.21 9.08
CA ASP A 35 -5.74 3.57 8.57
C ASP A 35 -4.89 3.66 7.31
N ILE A 36 -5.44 4.22 6.22
CA ILE A 36 -4.72 4.40 4.96
C ILE A 36 -4.72 5.87 4.61
N LEU A 37 -3.54 6.45 4.49
CA LEU A 37 -3.32 7.85 4.17
C LEU A 37 -2.68 7.95 2.79
N ALA A 38 -3.31 8.68 1.88
CA ALA A 38 -2.64 9.09 0.65
C ALA A 38 -1.53 10.08 1.00
N ALA A 39 -0.32 9.80 0.53
CA ALA A 39 0.79 10.73 0.55
C ALA A 39 1.31 10.98 -0.86
N GLY A 40 1.49 12.24 -1.21
CA GLY A 40 2.28 12.61 -2.38
C GLY A 40 3.73 12.81 -1.95
N HIS A 41 4.66 12.04 -2.50
CA HIS A 41 6.09 12.28 -2.30
C HIS A 41 6.80 12.39 -3.65
N ALA A 42 7.43 13.55 -3.89
CA ALA A 42 8.26 13.79 -5.08
C ALA A 42 7.60 13.42 -6.43
N GLY A 43 6.32 13.77 -6.63
CA GLY A 43 5.57 13.48 -7.87
C GLY A 43 5.02 12.05 -7.96
N LYS A 44 5.26 11.20 -6.96
CA LYS A 44 4.63 9.88 -6.86
C LYS A 44 3.46 9.92 -5.89
N ARG A 45 2.37 9.27 -6.27
CA ARG A 45 1.27 8.96 -5.33
C ARG A 45 1.63 7.69 -4.58
N GLN A 46 1.71 7.81 -3.27
CA GLN A 46 1.94 6.70 -2.36
C GLN A 46 0.79 6.62 -1.38
N ALA A 47 0.60 5.46 -0.77
CA ALA A 47 -0.28 5.28 0.37
C ALA A 47 0.51 4.75 1.55
N LEU A 48 0.45 5.47 2.67
CA LEU A 48 0.90 4.95 3.95
C LEU A 48 -0.25 4.21 4.60
N CYS A 49 -0.06 2.92 4.83
CA CYS A 49 -1.02 2.07 5.51
C CYS A 49 -0.50 1.82 6.91
N PHE A 50 -1.19 2.37 7.90
CA PHE A 50 -0.99 2.12 9.31
C PHE A 50 -1.93 0.98 9.71
N LEU A 51 -1.35 -0.14 10.09
CA LEU A 51 -2.11 -1.32 10.50
C LEU A 51 -1.70 -1.74 11.90
N ARG A 52 -2.67 -2.26 12.65
CA ARG A 52 -2.48 -2.79 13.99
C ARG A 52 -3.24 -4.09 14.10
N MET A 53 -2.55 -5.14 14.52
CA MET A 53 -3.17 -6.44 14.76
C MET A 53 -3.78 -6.51 16.15
N ASP A 54 -4.64 -7.50 16.36
CA ASP A 54 -5.29 -7.75 17.66
C ASP A 54 -4.28 -8.20 18.72
N SER A 55 -3.24 -8.95 18.30
CA SER A 55 -2.20 -9.46 19.19
C SER A 55 -0.79 -9.08 18.73
N ALA A 56 0.11 -8.85 19.70
CA ALA A 56 1.52 -8.55 19.44
C ALA A 56 2.25 -9.68 18.68
N GLU A 57 1.86 -10.94 18.88
CA GLU A 57 2.41 -12.09 18.14
C GLU A 57 2.09 -12.02 16.65
N GLN A 58 0.87 -11.59 16.30
CA GLN A 58 0.46 -11.39 14.91
C GLN A 58 1.23 -10.23 14.28
N GLU A 59 1.47 -9.14 15.04
CA GLU A 59 2.30 -8.03 14.59
C GLU A 59 3.74 -8.51 14.29
N GLN A 60 4.33 -9.31 15.17
CA GLN A 60 5.69 -9.82 14.97
C GLN A 60 5.81 -10.77 13.77
N GLN A 61 4.81 -11.63 13.55
CA GLN A 61 4.77 -12.46 12.34
C GLN A 61 4.71 -11.60 11.08
N LEU A 62 3.91 -10.54 11.10
CA LEU A 62 3.78 -9.61 9.97
C LEU A 62 5.09 -8.89 9.68
N ILE A 63 5.78 -8.39 10.72
CA ILE A 63 7.13 -7.80 10.59
C ILE A 63 8.11 -8.81 9.99
N SER A 64 8.12 -10.05 10.49
CA SER A 64 9.07 -11.08 10.06
C SER A 64 8.82 -11.54 8.62
N GLU A 65 7.57 -11.68 8.21
CA GLU A 65 7.18 -12.25 6.91
C GLU A 65 7.10 -11.21 5.80
N LEU A 66 6.60 -10.01 6.11
CA LEU A 66 6.42 -8.94 5.13
C LEU A 66 7.54 -7.88 5.19
N GLY A 67 8.39 -7.91 6.21
CA GLY A 67 9.46 -6.92 6.38
C GLY A 67 8.94 -5.51 6.70
N VAL A 68 7.76 -5.41 7.31
CA VAL A 68 7.13 -4.11 7.62
C VAL A 68 7.79 -3.44 8.81
N GLY A 69 7.90 -2.11 8.76
CA GLY A 69 8.45 -1.32 9.86
C GLY A 69 7.39 -1.01 10.92
N ARG A 70 7.84 -0.75 12.16
CA ARG A 70 6.99 -0.25 13.24
C ARG A 70 7.25 1.24 13.48
N PHE A 71 6.20 2.04 13.53
CA PHE A 71 6.26 3.47 13.80
C PHE A 71 5.19 3.87 14.82
N GLY A 72 5.59 4.51 15.92
CA GLY A 72 4.64 5.03 16.91
C GLY A 72 3.79 3.96 17.64
N GLY A 73 4.13 2.68 17.49
CA GLY A 73 3.36 1.56 18.03
C GLY A 73 2.57 0.80 16.97
N ASP A 74 2.33 1.38 15.80
CA ASP A 74 1.62 0.79 14.67
C ASP A 74 2.59 0.25 13.60
N LEU A 75 2.13 -0.70 12.79
CA LEU A 75 2.86 -1.21 11.64
C LEU A 75 2.61 -0.31 10.43
N VAL A 76 3.67 0.07 9.73
CA VAL A 76 3.59 0.97 8.58
C VAL A 76 4.03 0.26 7.32
N VAL A 77 3.14 0.28 6.34
CA VAL A 77 3.39 -0.22 4.98
C VAL A 77 3.28 0.95 4.02
N ILE A 78 4.29 1.15 3.19
CA ILE A 78 4.28 2.15 2.13
C ILE A 78 4.08 1.41 0.82
N VAL A 79 3.06 1.80 0.06
CA VAL A 79 2.82 1.26 -1.28
C VAL A 79 2.75 2.40 -2.29
N ASP A 80 3.24 2.13 -3.50
CA ASP A 80 3.12 3.07 -4.61
C ASP A 80 1.76 2.87 -5.30
N LEU A 81 0.97 3.93 -5.37
CA LEU A 81 -0.27 3.97 -6.12
C LEU A 81 0.02 4.33 -7.59
N HIS A 82 -0.88 3.92 -8.49
CA HIS A 82 -0.73 4.27 -9.90
C HIS A 82 -0.79 5.80 -10.06
N SER A 83 0.35 6.39 -10.43
CA SER A 83 0.42 7.82 -10.71
C SER A 83 -0.25 8.06 -12.06
N GLN A 84 -1.41 8.70 -12.04
CA GLN A 84 -2.20 9.01 -13.25
C GLN A 84 -1.49 9.99 -14.21
N GLU A 85 -0.21 10.32 -13.99
CA GLU A 85 0.58 11.13 -14.92
C GLU A 85 0.93 10.42 -16.22
N ALA A 86 0.84 9.09 -16.30
CA ALA A 86 1.10 8.36 -17.55
C ALA A 86 -0.07 8.38 -18.56
N ALA A 87 -1.30 8.71 -18.14
CA ALA A 87 -2.46 8.62 -19.02
C ALA A 87 -2.72 9.88 -19.86
N SER A 88 -2.10 11.02 -19.56
CA SER A 88 -2.36 12.29 -20.27
C SER A 88 -1.32 12.68 -21.32
N ASN A 89 -0.23 11.92 -21.50
CA ASN A 89 0.79 12.23 -22.52
C ASN A 89 0.69 11.40 -23.81
N ALA A 90 -0.26 10.47 -23.92
CA ALA A 90 -0.50 9.69 -25.15
C ALA A 90 -1.43 10.41 -26.16
N GLY A 91 -1.72 11.70 -25.97
CA GLY A 91 -2.77 12.42 -26.71
C GLY A 91 -2.39 13.72 -27.42
N ILE A 92 -1.10 14.10 -27.49
CA ILE A 92 -0.68 15.36 -28.14
C ILE A 92 0.22 15.21 -29.38
N ALA A 93 0.45 14.01 -29.89
CA ALA A 93 1.26 13.78 -31.10
C ALA A 93 0.45 13.60 -32.40
N ALA A 94 -0.81 14.03 -32.45
CA ALA A 94 -1.63 13.96 -33.66
C ALA A 94 -2.40 15.26 -33.86
N ARG A 95 -1.71 16.29 -34.40
CA ARG A 95 -2.22 17.25 -35.41
C ARG A 95 -1.33 18.50 -35.51
N ALA A 96 -0.41 18.47 -36.46
CA ALA A 96 0.03 19.59 -37.28
C ALA A 96 0.46 18.95 -38.61
N ALA A 97 -0.43 18.87 -39.59
CA ALA A 97 -0.70 19.89 -40.62
C ALA A 97 0.50 20.05 -41.57
#